data_AF-A0A7T0KE68-F1
#
_entry.id   AF-A0A7T0KE68-F1
#
_cell.length_a   1.000
_cell.length_b   1.000
_cell.length_c   1.000
_cell.angle_alpha   90.00
_cell.angle_beta   90.00
_cell.angle_gamma   90.00
#
_symmetry.space_group_name_H-M   'P 1'
#
loop_
_entity.id
_entity.type
_entity.pdbx_description
1 polymer ?
#
loop_
_entity_poly.entity_id
_entity_poly.type
_entity_poly.pdbx_seq_one_letter_code
_entity_poly.pdbx_strand_id
1 'polypeptide(L)'
;MSSAAKALKVPWSQWAPNYKFGYIASWIALVLCAVGLVVRLIEARMGMDVVFFAVVVANASLVLFMAPRWALDHEKEQQARERARQARAQLRSRPH
;
A
#
# COMPACT_ATOMS: atom_id res chain seq x y z
N MET A 1 12.60 -10.17 -26.24
CA MET A 1 11.39 -10.59 -25.51
C MET A 1 11.24 -9.72 -24.27
N SER A 2 10.01 -9.25 -24.05
CA SER A 2 9.60 -8.09 -23.25
C SER A 2 10.21 -7.95 -21.84
N SER A 3 10.93 -6.84 -21.62
CA SER A 3 11.39 -6.36 -20.30
C SER A 3 10.22 -6.00 -19.36
N ALA A 4 9.01 -5.80 -19.90
CA ALA A 4 7.82 -5.43 -19.14
C ALA A 4 7.20 -6.59 -18.34
N ALA A 5 7.49 -7.86 -18.68
CA ALA A 5 6.98 -9.01 -17.92
C ALA A 5 7.70 -9.24 -16.58
N LYS A 6 8.88 -8.61 -16.39
CA LYS A 6 9.67 -8.66 -15.14
C LYS A 6 9.28 -7.60 -14.12
N ALA A 7 8.30 -6.74 -14.43
CA ALA A 7 7.89 -5.63 -13.57
C ALA A 7 7.01 -6.03 -12.38
N LEU A 8 6.75 -7.33 -12.17
CA LEU A 8 5.77 -7.78 -11.20
C LEU A 8 6.40 -8.57 -10.06
N LYS A 9 6.17 -8.02 -8.86
CA LYS A 9 6.34 -8.59 -7.52
C LYS A 9 7.74 -8.39 -6.95
N VAL A 10 7.99 -7.16 -6.48
CA VAL A 10 8.85 -7.00 -5.30
C VAL A 10 8.33 -7.98 -4.24
N PRO A 11 9.12 -8.96 -3.78
CA PRO A 11 8.67 -9.93 -2.79
C PRO A 11 8.21 -9.22 -1.52
N TRP A 12 7.16 -9.75 -0.87
CA TRP A 12 6.57 -9.13 0.32
C TRP A 12 7.61 -8.79 1.39
N SER A 13 8.66 -9.59 1.53
CA SER A 13 9.79 -9.32 2.44
C SER A 13 10.42 -7.93 2.22
N GLN A 14 10.54 -7.48 0.97
CA GLN A 14 11.17 -6.22 0.56
C GLN A 14 10.22 -5.02 0.54
N TRP A 15 8.95 -5.19 0.88
CA TRP A 15 8.03 -4.06 0.96
C TRP A 15 8.38 -3.17 2.16
N ALA A 16 8.29 -1.86 1.96
CA ALA A 16 8.46 -0.90 3.04
C ALA A 16 7.44 -1.15 4.17
N PRO A 17 7.81 -0.98 5.46
CA PRO A 17 6.92 -1.30 6.59
C PRO A 17 5.57 -0.57 6.57
N ASN A 18 5.55 0.70 6.16
CA ASN A 18 4.33 1.49 5.98
C ASN A 18 3.43 0.90 4.89
N TYR A 19 4.02 0.37 3.82
CA TYR A 19 3.31 -0.25 2.70
C TYR A 19 2.69 -1.58 3.12
N LYS A 20 3.42 -2.38 3.91
CA LYS A 20 2.91 -3.61 4.55
C LYS A 20 1.73 -3.29 5.49
N PHE A 21 1.88 -2.25 6.32
CA PHE A 21 0.81 -1.81 7.21
C PHE A 21 -0.44 -1.41 6.42
N GLY A 22 -0.31 -0.58 5.39
CA GLY A 22 -1.43 -0.17 4.54
C GLY A 22 -2.14 -1.35 3.86
N TYR A 23 -1.37 -2.35 3.40
CA TYR A 23 -1.92 -3.57 2.80
C TYR A 23 -2.70 -4.42 3.82
N ILE A 24 -2.16 -4.62 5.03
CA ILE A 24 -2.85 -5.34 6.10
C ILE A 24 -4.10 -4.58 6.57
N ALA A 25 -3.99 -3.27 6.75
CA ALA A 25 -5.11 -2.41 7.12
C ALA A 25 -6.24 -2.46 6.07
N SER A 26 -5.89 -2.54 4.79
CA SER A 26 -6.86 -2.70 3.69
C SER A 26 -7.59 -4.04 3.76
N TRP A 27 -6.91 -5.14 4.10
CA TRP A 27 -7.56 -6.44 4.35
C TRP A 27 -8.55 -6.36 5.52
N ILE A 28 -8.14 -5.75 6.64
CA ILE A 28 -9.00 -5.59 7.82
C ILE A 28 -10.24 -4.75 7.48
N ALA A 29 -10.04 -3.62 6.80
CA ALA A 29 -11.11 -2.74 6.37
C ALA A 29 -12.08 -3.45 5.42
N LEU A 30 -11.56 -4.23 4.47
CA LEU A 30 -12.37 -5.02 3.54
C LEU A 30 -13.26 -6.02 4.27
N VAL A 31 -12.68 -6.81 5.18
CA VAL A 31 -13.42 -7.84 5.92
C VAL A 31 -14.52 -7.21 6.79
N LEU A 32 -14.17 -6.20 7.59
CA LEU A 32 -15.13 -5.56 8.50
C LEU A 32 -16.27 -4.87 7.74
N CYS A 33 -15.95 -4.14 6.66
CA CYS A 33 -16.96 -3.43 5.89
C CYS A 33 -17.79 -4.37 5.01
N ALA A 34 -17.23 -5.46 4.51
CA ALA A 34 -17.99 -6.46 3.77
C ALA A 34 -19.01 -7.16 4.68
N VAL A 35 -18.60 -7.55 5.89
CA VAL A 35 -19.51 -8.12 6.90
C VAL A 35 -20.59 -7.11 7.29
N GLY A 36 -20.21 -5.86 7.59
CA GLY A 36 -21.15 -4.79 7.92
C GLY A 36 -22.17 -4.54 6.80
N LEU A 37 -21.71 -4.54 5.55
CA LEU A 37 -22.57 -4.38 4.38
C LEU A 37 -23.58 -5.53 4.27
N VAL A 38 -23.14 -6.78 4.40
CA VAL A 38 -24.00 -7.96 4.33
C VAL A 38 -25.06 -7.92 5.43
N VAL A 39 -24.69 -7.59 6.67
CA VAL A 39 -25.64 -7.46 7.79
C VAL A 39 -26.71 -6.42 7.49
N ARG A 40 -26.32 -5.22 7.01
CA ARG A 40 -27.28 -4.15 6.71
C ARG A 40 -28.22 -4.47 5.55
N LEU A 41 -27.73 -5.20 4.55
CA LEU A 41 -28.57 -5.70 3.46
C LEU A 41 -29.59 -6.74 3.96
N ILE A 42 -29.20 -7.64 4.87
CA ILE A 42 -30.10 -8.63 5.49
C ILE A 42 -31.16 -7.93 6.35
N GLU A 43 -30.77 -6.91 7.12
CA GLU A 43 -31.70 -6.12 7.94
C GLU A 43 -32.61 -5.19 7.11
N ALA A 44 -32.44 -5.14 5.78
CA ALA A 44 -33.10 -4.21 4.87
C ALA A 44 -32.96 -2.73 5.29
N ARG A 45 -31.89 -2.39 6.03
CA ARG A 45 -31.60 -1.04 6.52
C ARG A 45 -30.73 -0.30 5.52
N MET A 46 -31.38 0.38 4.59
CA MET A 46 -30.73 1.23 3.60
C MET A 46 -30.48 2.63 4.18
N GLY A 47 -29.24 2.88 4.61
CA GLY A 47 -28.79 4.17 5.14
C GLY A 47 -27.45 4.62 4.56
N MET A 48 -26.96 5.78 5.00
CA MET A 48 -25.67 6.33 4.54
C MET A 48 -24.47 5.43 4.93
N ASP A 49 -24.63 4.62 5.96
CA ASP A 49 -23.70 3.57 6.37
C ASP A 49 -23.54 2.46 5.32
N VAL A 50 -24.61 2.07 4.61
CA VAL A 50 -24.53 1.09 3.50
C VAL A 50 -23.66 1.63 2.38
N VAL A 51 -23.84 2.90 2.01
CA VAL A 51 -23.01 3.57 1.00
C VAL A 51 -21.56 3.62 1.46
N PHE A 52 -21.32 3.98 2.73
CA PHE A 52 -19.98 4.01 3.30
C PHE A 52 -19.30 2.64 3.24
N PHE A 53 -19.99 1.57 3.67
CA PHE A 53 -19.46 0.22 3.60
C PHE A 53 -19.15 -0.21 2.16
N ALA A 54 -20.05 0.07 1.22
CA ALA A 54 -19.85 -0.27 -0.19
C ALA A 54 -18.62 0.45 -0.79
N VAL A 55 -18.47 1.75 -0.51
CA VAL A 55 -17.31 2.53 -0.98
C VAL A 55 -16.01 2.02 -0.36
N VAL A 56 -16.00 1.73 0.94
CA VAL A 56 -14.80 1.21 1.61
C VAL A 56 -14.43 -0.17 1.08
N VAL A 57 -15.41 -1.07 0.85
CA VAL A 57 -15.17 -2.38 0.25
C VAL A 57 -14.57 -2.25 -1.15
N ALA A 58 -15.12 -1.37 -1.99
CA ALA A 58 -14.62 -1.12 -3.33
C ALA A 58 -13.17 -0.56 -3.30
N ASN A 59 -12.92 0.44 -2.46
CA ASN A 59 -11.61 1.07 -2.34
C ASN A 59 -10.57 0.10 -1.74
N ALA A 60 -10.91 -0.64 -0.69
CA ALA A 60 -10.01 -1.62 -0.08
C ALA A 60 -9.65 -2.72 -1.08
N SER A 61 -10.62 -3.22 -1.86
CA SER A 61 -10.38 -4.17 -2.93
C SER A 61 -9.41 -3.60 -3.97
N LEU A 62 -9.64 -2.37 -4.43
CA LEU A 62 -8.77 -1.68 -5.38
C LEU A 62 -7.33 -1.61 -4.86
N VAL A 63 -7.15 -1.17 -3.61
CA VAL A 63 -5.81 -1.08 -2.98
C VAL A 63 -5.16 -2.46 -2.90
N LEU A 64 -5.88 -3.52 -2.54
CA LEU A 64 -5.31 -4.87 -2.50
C LEU A 64 -4.86 -5.37 -3.87
N PHE A 65 -5.56 -5.02 -4.95
CA PHE A 65 -5.16 -5.38 -6.31
C PHE A 65 -4.04 -4.49 -6.88
N MET A 66 -3.97 -3.21 -6.48
CA MET A 66 -2.99 -2.26 -7.00
C MET A 66 -1.71 -2.19 -6.18
N ALA A 67 -1.76 -2.41 -4.86
CA ALA A 67 -0.60 -2.38 -3.98
C ALA A 67 0.55 -3.28 -4.44
N PRO A 68 0.33 -4.52 -4.94
CA PRO A 68 1.42 -5.34 -5.47
C PRO A 68 2.11 -4.75 -6.71
N ARG A 69 1.41 -3.88 -7.46
CA ARG A 69 1.94 -3.18 -8.63
C ARG A 69 2.65 -1.87 -8.26
N TRP A 70 2.32 -1.31 -7.10
CA TRP A 70 2.82 -0.03 -6.62
C TRP A 70 3.77 -0.18 -5.42
N ALA A 71 4.10 -1.40 -5.03
CA ALA A 71 4.99 -1.69 -3.92
C ALA A 71 6.36 -1.05 -4.17
N LEU A 72 6.65 0.00 -3.39
CA LEU A 72 7.93 0.69 -3.41
C LEU A 72 9.01 -0.26 -2.87
N ASP A 73 10.06 -0.40 -3.68
CA ASP A 73 11.24 -1.22 -3.39
C ASP A 73 12.06 -0.58 -2.27
N HIS A 74 12.00 -1.17 -1.07
CA HIS A 74 12.62 -0.60 0.12
C HIS A 74 14.15 -0.54 0.00
N GLU A 75 14.76 -1.47 -0.73
CA GLU A 75 16.22 -1.48 -0.94
C GLU A 75 16.66 -0.28 -1.79
N LYS A 76 15.88 0.07 -2.82
CA LYS A 76 16.17 1.26 -3.65
C LYS A 76 16.00 2.55 -2.86
N GLU A 77 14.98 2.65 -2.01
CA GLU A 77 14.83 3.81 -1.13
C GLU A 77 15.96 3.91 -0.09
N GLN A 78 16.38 2.80 0.51
CA GLN A 78 17.49 2.80 1.46
C GLN A 78 18.81 3.17 0.80
N GLN A 79 19.12 2.61 -0.38
CA GLN A 79 20.31 2.98 -1.15
C GLN A 79 20.28 4.46 -1.59
N ALA A 80 19.12 4.98 -1.99
CA ALA A 80 18.96 6.39 -2.32
C ALA A 80 19.20 7.29 -1.08
N ARG A 81 18.70 6.86 0.09
CA ARG A 81 18.93 7.57 1.36
C ARG A 81 20.40 7.51 1.79
N GLU A 82 21.07 6.38 1.61
CA GLU A 82 22.50 6.24 1.89
C GLU A 82 23.36 7.10 0.96
N ARG A 83 23.06 7.11 -0.34
CA ARG A 83 23.71 8.02 -1.30
C ARG A 83 23.49 9.48 -0.93
N ALA A 84 22.28 9.85 -0.49
CA ALA A 84 22.00 11.19 -0.02
C ALA A 84 22.78 11.53 1.28
N ARG A 85 22.96 10.57 2.20
CA ARG A 85 23.79 10.73 3.40
C ARG A 85 25.26 10.91 3.04
N GLN A 86 25.78 10.11 2.12
CA GLN A 86 27.17 10.20 1.64
C GLN A 86 27.43 11.52 0.93
N ALA A 87 26.53 11.97 0.06
CA ALA A 87 26.63 13.27 -0.61
C ALA A 87 26.63 14.44 0.40
N ARG A 88 25.78 14.37 1.44
CA ARG A 88 25.77 15.36 2.54
C ARG A 88 27.07 15.31 3.35
N ALA A 89 27.63 14.13 3.62
CA ALA A 89 28.88 13.99 4.34
C ALA A 89 30.06 14.61 3.56
N GLN A 90 30.12 14.39 2.25
CA GLN A 90 31.15 14.98 1.37
C GLN A 90 31.06 16.52 1.29
N LEU A 91 29.83 17.07 1.29
CA LEU A 91 29.63 18.52 1.36
C LEU A 91 30.06 19.10 2.71
N ARG A 92 29.87 18.34 3.80
CA ARG A 92 30.24 18.77 5.16
C ARG A 92 31.74 18.67 5.44
N SER A 93 32.44 17.77 4.73
CA SER A 93 33.89 17.57 4.84
C SER A 93 34.70 18.41 3.85
N ARG A 94 34.05 19.19 2.98
CA ARG A 94 34.75 20.16 2.13
C ARG A 94 35.16 21.37 2.99
N PRO A 95 36.46 21.63 3.17
CA PRO A 95 36.89 22.89 3.80
C PRO A 95 36.46 24.05 2.88
N HIS A 96 35.95 25.12 3.49
CA HIS A 96 35.64 26.38 2.82
C HIS A 96 36.92 27.08 2.37
#